data_AF-A0A7S1R6K4-F1
#
_entry.id   AF-A0A7S1R6K4-F1
#
_cell.length_a   1.000
_cell.length_b   1.000
_cell.length_c   1.000
_cell.angle_alpha   90.00
_cell.angle_beta   90.00
_cell.angle_gamma   90.00
#
_symmetry.space_group_name_H-M   'P 1'
#
loop_
_entity.id
_entity.type
_entity.pdbx_description
1 polymer ?
#
loop_
_entity_poly.entity_id
_entity_poly.type
_entity_poly.pdbx_seq_one_letter_code
_entity_poly.pdbx_strand_id
1 'polypeptide(L)'
;RMGVTRRDEGAHYTAYDDLPPFEKMPEERFVNDVLARLGANGDWAEQFKAIDDARRLARHAPRVLVAGGQLKKLVSKIAAMMDSLRSALAKNGLLCAGELLHVFGRKLDPEIEVFVPVILRRAADTNAFIAEEADGTLREVCKTASEGRLLTQLLAGASNRRGGGCARAP
;
A
#
# COMPACT_ATOMS: atom_id res chain seq x y z
N ARG A 1 -22.68 27.63 -5.77
CA ARG A 1 -21.63 26.81 -6.43
C ARG A 1 -21.74 25.40 -5.86
N MET A 2 -22.33 24.49 -6.63
CA MET A 2 -22.55 23.09 -6.22
C MET A 2 -21.19 22.38 -6.17
N GLY A 3 -20.75 21.98 -4.99
CA GLY A 3 -19.64 21.07 -4.82
C GLY A 3 -20.08 19.69 -5.30
N VAL A 4 -19.60 19.28 -6.47
CA VAL A 4 -19.71 17.90 -6.92
C VAL A 4 -18.79 17.07 -6.04
N THR A 5 -19.34 16.49 -4.98
CA THR A 5 -18.73 15.31 -4.35
C THR A 5 -18.73 14.22 -5.41
N ARG A 6 -17.56 13.96 -6.04
CA ARG A 6 -17.33 12.74 -6.81
C ARG A 6 -17.55 11.57 -5.85
N ARG A 7 -18.75 10.97 -5.90
CA ARG A 7 -18.94 9.63 -5.36
C ARG A 7 -18.24 8.69 -6.33
N ASP A 8 -17.14 8.07 -5.88
CA ASP A 8 -16.62 6.85 -6.51
C ASP A 8 -17.65 5.74 -6.25
N GLU A 9 -18.73 5.72 -7.02
CA GLU A 9 -19.66 4.60 -7.08
C GLU A 9 -18.91 3.39 -7.68
N GLY A 10 -18.25 2.59 -6.83
CA GLY A 10 -17.62 1.34 -7.26
C GLY A 10 -16.53 0.77 -6.35
N ALA A 11 -15.95 1.54 -5.43
CA ALA A 11 -14.91 1.04 -4.52
C ALA A 11 -15.53 0.55 -3.20
N HIS A 12 -15.56 -0.77 -2.99
CA HIS A 12 -15.96 -1.39 -1.72
C HIS A 12 -14.72 -1.87 -0.97
N TYR A 13 -14.44 -1.28 0.20
CA TYR A 13 -13.30 -1.67 1.02
C TYR A 13 -13.72 -2.73 2.02
N THR A 14 -13.23 -3.96 1.81
CA THR A 14 -13.39 -5.05 2.79
C THR A 14 -12.39 -4.83 3.92
N ALA A 15 -12.81 -4.97 5.19
CA ALA A 15 -11.89 -4.94 6.32
C ALA A 15 -10.95 -6.17 6.27
N TYR A 16 -9.75 -6.04 6.83
CA TYR A 16 -8.78 -7.14 6.83
C TYR A 16 -9.39 -8.43 7.39
N ASP A 17 -10.19 -8.32 8.46
CA ASP A 17 -10.80 -9.46 9.13
C ASP A 17 -11.90 -10.17 8.34
N ASP A 18 -12.52 -9.44 7.42
CA ASP A 18 -13.63 -9.91 6.60
C ASP A 18 -13.17 -10.43 5.22
N LEU A 19 -11.87 -10.41 4.93
CA LEU A 19 -11.33 -10.95 3.68
C LEU A 19 -11.62 -12.47 3.59
N PRO A 20 -12.30 -12.93 2.52
CA PRO A 20 -12.76 -14.32 2.43
C PRO A 20 -11.58 -15.30 2.28
N PRO A 21 -11.62 -16.50 2.89
CA PRO A 21 -10.60 -17.53 2.67
C PRO A 21 -10.66 -18.07 1.25
N PHE A 22 -9.57 -18.67 0.76
CA PHE A 22 -9.57 -19.37 -0.53
C PHE A 22 -10.22 -20.75 -0.42
N GLU A 23 -11.04 -21.14 -1.41
CA GLU A 23 -11.60 -22.50 -1.49
C GLU A 23 -10.50 -23.55 -1.70
N LYS A 24 -9.46 -23.19 -2.46
CA LYS A 24 -8.26 -24.00 -2.70
C LYS A 24 -7.04 -23.13 -2.51
N MET A 25 -5.98 -23.67 -1.93
CA MET A 25 -4.73 -22.93 -1.71
C MET A 25 -4.25 -22.32 -3.04
N PRO A 26 -4.03 -21.00 -3.11
CA PRO A 26 -3.63 -20.36 -4.35
C PRO A 26 -2.24 -20.83 -4.78
N GLU A 27 -2.12 -21.12 -6.08
CA GLU A 27 -0.86 -21.53 -6.69
C GLU A 27 -0.09 -20.33 -7.25
N GLU A 28 1.18 -20.54 -7.64
CA GLU A 28 2.03 -19.48 -8.17
C GLU A 28 1.42 -18.77 -9.40
N ARG A 29 0.67 -19.49 -10.24
CA ARG A 29 -0.04 -18.88 -11.38
C ARG A 29 -1.00 -17.77 -10.97
N PHE A 30 -1.66 -17.91 -9.82
CA PHE A 30 -2.60 -16.92 -9.31
C PHE A 30 -1.87 -15.68 -8.81
N VAL A 31 -0.72 -15.86 -8.15
CA VAL A 31 0.14 -14.73 -7.76
C VAL A 31 0.61 -13.95 -8.98
N ASN A 32 1.08 -14.65 -10.01
CA ASN A 32 1.55 -14.02 -11.24
C ASN A 32 0.42 -13.25 -11.95
N ASP A 33 -0.79 -13.79 -11.95
CA ASP A 33 -1.98 -13.11 -12.45
C ASP A 33 -2.31 -11.82 -11.66
N VAL A 34 -2.31 -11.89 -10.32
CA VAL A 34 -2.48 -10.71 -9.45
C VAL A 34 -1.42 -9.64 -9.76
N LEU A 35 -0.14 -10.03 -9.89
CA LEU A 35 0.94 -9.12 -10.25
C LEU A 35 0.78 -8.48 -11.62
N ALA A 36 0.27 -9.23 -12.61
CA ALA A 36 0.00 -8.73 -13.94
C ALA A 36 -1.13 -7.70 -13.92
N ARG A 37 -2.23 -7.99 -13.22
CA ARG A 37 -3.39 -7.10 -13.08
C ARG A 37 -3.06 -5.80 -12.35
N LEU A 38 -2.24 -5.86 -11.30
CA LEU A 38 -1.72 -4.65 -10.63
C LEU A 38 -0.89 -3.75 -11.57
N GLY A 39 -0.20 -4.36 -12.56
CA GLY A 39 0.63 -3.64 -13.53
C GLY A 39 -0.11 -3.21 -14.81
N ALA A 40 -1.38 -3.57 -14.97
CA ALA A 40 -2.15 -3.28 -16.18
C ALA A 40 -2.47 -1.78 -16.28
N ASN A 41 -2.44 -1.23 -17.50
CA ASN A 41 -2.81 0.16 -17.75
C ASN A 41 -4.31 0.25 -18.10
N GLY A 42 -5.06 1.09 -17.38
CA GLY A 42 -6.37 1.60 -17.82
C GLY A 42 -7.56 1.23 -16.95
N ASP A 43 -7.69 -0.03 -16.52
CA ASP A 43 -8.82 -0.51 -15.73
C ASP A 43 -8.53 -0.46 -14.23
N TRP A 44 -8.96 0.61 -13.56
CA TRP A 44 -8.79 0.71 -12.11
C TRP A 44 -9.65 -0.28 -11.34
N ALA A 45 -10.80 -0.70 -11.88
CA ALA A 45 -11.65 -1.63 -11.14
C ALA A 45 -10.95 -2.99 -11.05
N GLU A 46 -10.28 -3.40 -12.13
CA GLU A 46 -9.47 -4.61 -12.11
C GLU A 46 -8.20 -4.47 -11.25
N GLN A 47 -7.53 -3.32 -11.28
CA GLN A 47 -6.43 -3.04 -10.35
C GLN A 47 -6.89 -3.07 -8.88
N PHE A 48 -8.08 -2.54 -8.58
CA PHE A 48 -8.64 -2.52 -7.23
C PHE A 48 -8.91 -3.95 -6.75
N LYS A 49 -9.54 -4.79 -7.58
CA LYS A 49 -9.73 -6.22 -7.28
C LYS A 49 -8.39 -6.95 -7.10
N ALA A 50 -7.38 -6.61 -7.91
CA ALA A 50 -6.06 -7.20 -7.77
C ALA A 50 -5.38 -6.80 -6.45
N ILE A 51 -5.63 -5.59 -5.95
CA ILE A 51 -5.21 -5.20 -4.60
C ILE A 51 -5.94 -6.05 -3.56
N ASP A 52 -7.27 -6.23 -3.67
CA ASP A 52 -8.02 -7.08 -2.73
C ASP A 52 -7.53 -8.55 -2.76
N ASP A 53 -7.21 -9.09 -3.93
CA ASP A 53 -6.61 -10.41 -4.07
C ASP A 53 -5.22 -10.47 -3.42
N ALA A 54 -4.41 -9.42 -3.51
CA ALA A 54 -3.12 -9.32 -2.82
C ALA A 54 -3.28 -9.29 -1.29
N ARG A 55 -4.26 -8.53 -0.79
CA ARG A 55 -4.64 -8.49 0.63
C ARG A 55 -5.08 -9.87 1.13
N ARG A 56 -5.91 -10.56 0.33
CA ARG A 56 -6.36 -11.93 0.58
C ARG A 56 -5.20 -12.94 0.59
N LEU A 57 -4.24 -12.81 -0.34
CA LEU A 57 -3.01 -13.61 -0.36
C LEU A 57 -2.17 -13.41 0.89
N ALA A 58 -2.00 -12.17 1.35
CA ALA A 58 -1.27 -11.86 2.57
C ALA A 58 -1.91 -12.51 3.81
N ARG A 59 -3.24 -12.46 3.91
CA ARG A 59 -3.98 -13.06 5.04
C ARG A 59 -3.98 -14.58 5.03
N HIS A 60 -4.36 -15.19 3.91
CA HIS A 60 -4.72 -16.61 3.85
C HIS A 60 -3.64 -17.51 3.22
N ALA A 61 -2.69 -16.94 2.48
CA ALA A 61 -1.63 -17.69 1.81
C ALA A 61 -0.25 -16.98 1.88
N PRO A 62 0.20 -16.46 3.05
CA PRO A 62 1.43 -15.66 3.12
C PRO A 62 2.68 -16.42 2.66
N ARG A 63 2.71 -17.75 2.81
CA ARG A 63 3.83 -18.60 2.39
C ARG A 63 4.06 -18.55 0.87
N VAL A 64 3.00 -18.43 0.09
CA VAL A 64 3.05 -18.38 -1.38
C VAL A 64 3.73 -17.10 -1.88
N LEU A 65 3.63 -16.00 -1.12
CA LEU A 65 4.28 -14.73 -1.47
C LEU A 65 5.79 -14.74 -1.18
N VAL A 66 6.24 -15.49 -0.17
CA VAL A 66 7.67 -15.57 0.18
C VAL A 66 8.46 -16.43 -0.82
N ALA A 67 7.79 -17.33 -1.52
CA ALA A 67 8.42 -18.15 -2.54
C ALA A 67 8.83 -17.31 -3.78
N GLY A 68 9.97 -17.64 -4.38
CA GLY A 68 10.33 -17.17 -5.73
C GLY A 68 10.49 -15.66 -5.93
N GLY A 69 10.68 -14.87 -4.85
CA GLY A 69 10.84 -13.42 -4.94
C GLY A 69 9.56 -12.66 -5.29
N GLN A 70 8.39 -13.31 -5.18
CA GLN A 70 7.10 -12.70 -5.52
C GLN A 70 6.72 -11.56 -4.56
N LEU A 71 7.10 -11.65 -3.28
CA LEU A 71 6.88 -10.61 -2.28
C LEU A 71 7.48 -9.26 -2.71
N LYS A 72 8.72 -9.26 -3.21
CA LYS A 72 9.39 -8.03 -3.66
C LYS A 72 8.65 -7.40 -4.85
N LYS A 73 8.24 -8.22 -5.82
CA LYS A 73 7.45 -7.74 -6.96
C LYS A 73 6.12 -7.16 -6.51
N LEU A 74 5.44 -7.85 -5.59
CA LEU A 74 4.17 -7.39 -5.04
C LEU A 74 4.32 -6.04 -4.33
N VAL A 75 5.32 -5.90 -3.46
CA VAL A 75 5.63 -4.64 -2.76
C VAL A 75 5.82 -3.48 -3.74
N SER A 76 6.62 -3.69 -4.80
CA SER A 76 6.84 -2.68 -5.83
C SER A 76 5.54 -2.28 -6.54
N LYS A 77 4.66 -3.24 -6.85
CA LYS A 77 3.36 -2.97 -7.47
C LYS A 77 2.41 -2.24 -6.53
N ILE A 78 2.35 -2.63 -5.26
CA ILE A 78 1.52 -1.97 -4.24
C ILE A 78 2.00 -0.53 -4.00
N ALA A 79 3.31 -0.28 -3.97
CA ALA A 79 3.84 1.08 -3.87
C ALA A 79 3.38 1.98 -5.03
N ALA A 80 3.31 1.43 -6.26
CA ALA A 80 2.76 2.15 -7.39
C ALA A 80 1.25 2.43 -7.23
N MET A 81 0.49 1.50 -6.64
CA MET A 81 -0.93 1.70 -6.35
C MET A 81 -1.16 2.77 -5.29
N MET A 82 -0.36 2.78 -4.21
CA MET A 82 -0.35 3.85 -3.20
C MET A 82 -0.08 5.23 -3.81
N ASP A 83 0.68 5.28 -4.92
CA ASP A 83 0.98 6.52 -5.62
C ASP A 83 -0.02 6.88 -6.74
N SER A 84 -1.13 6.15 -6.86
CA SER A 84 -2.14 6.41 -7.88
C SER A 84 -2.85 7.76 -7.72
N LEU A 85 -3.17 8.41 -8.84
CA LEU A 85 -4.04 9.60 -8.85
C LEU A 85 -5.51 9.27 -8.55
N ARG A 86 -5.87 7.98 -8.61
CA ARG A 86 -7.20 7.50 -8.24
C ARG A 86 -7.19 7.23 -6.74
N SER A 87 -7.92 8.05 -5.98
CA SER A 87 -7.96 7.93 -4.51
C SER A 87 -8.40 6.55 -4.03
N ALA A 88 -9.26 5.86 -4.78
CA ALA A 88 -9.67 4.50 -4.49
C ALA A 88 -8.50 3.51 -4.44
N LEU A 89 -7.66 3.53 -5.48
CA LEU A 89 -6.46 2.69 -5.60
C LEU A 89 -5.39 3.10 -4.59
N ALA A 90 -5.18 4.41 -4.40
CA ALA A 90 -4.22 4.92 -3.43
C ALA A 90 -4.55 4.42 -2.02
N LYS A 91 -5.82 4.53 -1.59
CA LYS A 91 -6.25 4.03 -0.29
C LYS A 91 -6.13 2.52 -0.18
N ASN A 92 -6.64 1.76 -1.16
CA ASN A 92 -6.58 0.30 -1.07
C ASN A 92 -5.13 -0.21 -1.06
N GLY A 93 -4.25 0.47 -1.81
CA GLY A 93 -2.81 0.21 -1.77
C GLY A 93 -2.19 0.48 -0.39
N LEU A 94 -2.59 1.55 0.30
CA LEU A 94 -2.13 1.85 1.67
C LEU A 94 -2.63 0.80 2.69
N LEU A 95 -3.90 0.40 2.61
CA LEU A 95 -4.45 -0.71 3.39
C LEU A 95 -3.62 -1.99 3.18
N CYS A 96 -3.40 -2.37 1.91
CA CYS A 96 -2.61 -3.53 1.56
C CYS A 96 -1.16 -3.43 2.09
N ALA A 97 -0.51 -2.27 1.97
CA ALA A 97 0.84 -2.08 2.49
C ALA A 97 0.90 -2.28 4.01
N GLY A 98 -0.08 -1.76 4.75
CA GLY A 98 -0.20 -1.96 6.21
C GLY A 98 -0.35 -3.43 6.57
N GLU A 99 -1.20 -4.16 5.84
CA GLU A 99 -1.41 -5.60 6.04
C GLU A 99 -0.16 -6.42 5.71
N LEU A 100 0.55 -6.07 4.63
CA LEU A 100 1.82 -6.71 4.29
C LEU A 100 2.87 -6.49 5.39
N LEU A 101 2.99 -5.27 5.92
CA LEU A 101 3.88 -4.95 7.04
C LEU A 101 3.50 -5.77 8.29
N HIS A 102 2.21 -5.85 8.60
CA HIS A 102 1.72 -6.64 9.72
C HIS A 102 2.05 -8.14 9.58
N VAL A 103 1.82 -8.72 8.40
CA VAL A 103 2.02 -10.16 8.14
C VAL A 103 3.49 -10.55 8.04
N PHE A 104 4.30 -9.76 7.32
CA PHE A 104 5.67 -10.13 6.97
C PHE A 104 6.72 -9.50 7.90
N GLY A 105 6.38 -8.40 8.58
CA GLY A 105 7.24 -7.69 9.50
C GLY A 105 8.63 -7.41 8.93
N ARG A 106 9.66 -7.79 9.68
CA ARG A 106 11.08 -7.61 9.31
C ARG A 106 11.47 -8.25 7.97
N LYS A 107 10.69 -9.19 7.42
CA LYS A 107 10.95 -9.72 6.07
C LYS A 107 10.80 -8.65 4.98
N LEU A 108 10.09 -7.56 5.28
CA LEU A 108 9.95 -6.41 4.40
C LEU A 108 10.99 -5.32 4.65
N ASP A 109 11.92 -5.48 5.59
CA ASP A 109 13.00 -4.51 5.82
C ASP A 109 13.78 -4.11 4.55
N PRO A 110 14.07 -5.02 3.58
CA PRO A 110 14.71 -4.62 2.34
C PRO A 110 13.85 -3.70 1.47
N GLU A 111 12.52 -3.77 1.62
CA GLU A 111 11.56 -3.14 0.73
C GLU A 111 10.87 -1.92 1.35
N ILE A 112 11.09 -1.63 2.63
CA ILE A 112 10.52 -0.43 3.29
C ILE A 112 11.01 0.86 2.62
N GLU A 113 12.17 0.85 1.96
CA GLU A 113 12.68 1.99 1.19
C GLU A 113 11.75 2.39 0.03
N VAL A 114 10.96 1.43 -0.46
CA VAL A 114 9.96 1.65 -1.52
C VAL A 114 8.67 2.21 -0.93
N PHE A 115 8.26 1.76 0.26
CA PHE A 115 7.03 2.19 0.91
C PHE A 115 7.15 3.55 1.62
N VAL A 116 8.18 3.76 2.44
CA VAL A 116 8.28 4.90 3.36
C VAL A 116 8.16 6.26 2.66
N PRO A 117 8.86 6.53 1.53
CA PRO A 117 8.72 7.82 0.85
C PRO A 117 7.30 8.10 0.35
N VAL A 118 6.62 7.07 -0.16
CA VAL A 118 5.24 7.19 -0.66
C VAL A 118 4.28 7.42 0.50
N ILE A 119 4.40 6.65 1.59
CA ILE A 119 3.59 6.80 2.80
C ILE A 119 3.74 8.21 3.37
N LEU A 120 4.98 8.71 3.53
CA LEU A 120 5.23 10.04 4.08
C LEU A 120 4.61 11.16 3.22
N ARG A 121 4.64 11.02 1.89
CA ARG A 121 3.99 11.97 1.00
C ARG A 121 2.46 11.90 1.12
N ARG A 122 1.90 10.69 1.22
CA ARG A 122 0.44 10.48 1.37
C ARG A 122 -0.10 10.93 2.71
N ALA A 123 0.67 10.80 3.79
CA ALA A 123 0.35 11.36 5.10
C ALA A 123 0.25 12.89 5.09
N ALA A 124 0.94 13.55 4.15
CA ALA A 124 0.88 15.00 3.94
C ALA A 124 -0.10 15.43 2.82
N ASP A 125 -0.91 14.50 2.30
CA ASP A 125 -1.91 14.78 1.26
C ASP A 125 -3.05 15.65 1.83
N THR A 126 -3.66 16.49 0.99
CA THR A 126 -4.80 17.33 1.41
C THR A 126 -6.08 16.52 1.55
N ASN A 127 -6.13 15.33 0.95
CA ASN A 127 -7.23 14.40 1.12
C ASN A 127 -7.12 13.67 2.46
N ALA A 128 -7.91 14.10 3.46
CA ALA A 128 -7.92 13.52 4.80
C ALA A 128 -8.15 12.00 4.81
N PHE A 129 -8.95 11.47 3.89
CA PHE A 129 -9.22 10.04 3.77
C PHE A 129 -7.98 9.22 3.38
N ILE A 130 -7.07 9.82 2.62
CA ILE A 130 -5.79 9.21 2.22
C ILE A 130 -4.73 9.45 3.29
N ALA A 131 -4.69 10.66 3.85
CA ALA A 131 -3.73 11.03 4.89
C ALA A 131 -3.91 10.19 6.17
N GLU A 132 -5.15 9.98 6.61
CA GLU A 132 -5.47 9.15 7.78
C GLU A 132 -5.05 7.69 7.58
N GLU A 133 -5.31 7.13 6.39
CA GLU A 133 -4.88 5.78 6.06
C GLU A 133 -3.36 5.68 6.02
N ALA A 134 -2.68 6.65 5.41
CA ALA A 134 -1.23 6.69 5.35
C ALA A 134 -0.58 6.83 6.74
N ASP A 135 -1.18 7.61 7.64
CA ASP A 135 -0.75 7.69 9.03
C ASP A 135 -0.89 6.34 9.75
N GLY A 136 -1.99 5.63 9.49
CA GLY A 136 -2.19 4.25 9.96
C GLY A 136 -1.09 3.32 9.46
N THR A 137 -0.82 3.32 8.15
CA THR A 137 0.25 2.52 7.54
C THR A 137 1.63 2.89 8.11
N LEU A 138 1.92 4.18 8.32
CA LEU A 138 3.18 4.64 8.88
C LEU A 138 3.40 4.11 10.30
N ARG A 139 2.35 4.04 11.12
CA ARG A 139 2.42 3.44 12.45
C ARG A 139 2.75 1.95 12.37
N GLU A 140 2.21 1.22 11.40
CA GLU A 140 2.58 -0.19 11.19
C GLU A 140 4.04 -0.34 10.76
N VAL A 141 4.57 0.54 9.90
CA VAL A 141 6.01 0.55 9.59
C VAL A 141 6.83 0.71 10.87
N CYS A 142 6.49 1.68 11.73
CA CYS A 142 7.20 1.94 12.98
C CYS A 142 7.18 0.76 13.95
N LYS A 143 6.11 -0.05 13.96
CA LYS A 143 6.00 -1.24 14.81
C LYS A 143 6.78 -2.44 14.30
N THR A 144 6.96 -2.55 12.98
CA THR A 144 7.36 -3.80 12.33
C THR A 144 8.75 -3.78 11.70
N ALA A 145 9.21 -2.62 11.23
CA ALA A 145 10.52 -2.45 10.61
C ALA A 145 11.65 -2.41 11.65
N SER A 146 12.87 -2.79 11.26
CA SER A 146 14.03 -2.60 12.13
C SER A 146 14.38 -1.12 12.31
N GLU A 147 14.69 -0.74 13.55
CA GLU A 147 14.97 0.66 13.96
C GLU A 147 16.04 1.32 13.08
N GLY A 148 17.16 0.63 12.83
CA GLY A 148 18.26 1.17 12.02
C GLY A 148 17.86 1.44 10.57
N ARG A 149 17.03 0.58 9.97
CA ARG A 149 16.52 0.79 8.61
C ARG A 149 15.50 1.91 8.56
N LEU A 150 14.56 1.92 9.49
CA LEU A 150 13.54 2.95 9.57
C LEU A 150 14.17 4.35 9.77
N LEU A 151 15.10 4.48 10.72
CA LEU A 151 15.81 5.74 10.98
C LEU A 151 16.54 6.24 9.72
N THR A 152 17.22 5.35 9.00
CA THR A 152 17.89 5.69 7.74
C THR A 152 16.91 6.26 6.72
N GLN A 153 15.76 5.63 6.54
CA GLN A 153 14.74 6.08 5.58
C GLN A 153 14.07 7.39 6.01
N LEU A 154 13.77 7.57 7.29
CA LEU A 154 13.20 8.80 7.83
C LEU A 154 14.16 9.98 7.69
N LEU A 155 15.45 9.79 7.96
CA LEU A 155 16.48 10.84 7.81
C LEU A 155 16.67 11.23 6.34
N ALA A 156 16.65 10.25 5.43
CA ALA A 156 16.69 10.50 3.99
C ALA A 156 15.46 11.32 3.55
N GLY A 157 14.26 10.92 3.97
CA GLY A 157 13.02 11.64 3.68
C GLY A 157 12.98 13.06 4.27
N ALA A 158 13.48 13.25 5.49
CA ALA A 158 13.56 14.56 6.13
C ALA A 158 14.54 15.51 5.44
N SER A 159 15.67 14.98 4.96
CA SER A 159 16.67 15.78 4.23
C SER A 159 16.14 16.28 2.89
N ASN A 160 15.27 15.51 2.24
CA ASN A 160 14.64 15.89 0.97
C ASN A 160 13.56 16.98 1.11
N ARG A 161 13.01 17.20 2.32
CA ARG A 161 11.98 18.24 2.57
C ARG A 161 12.52 19.66 2.71
N ARG A 162 13.84 19.87 2.76
CA ARG A 162 14.44 21.21 2.94
C ARG A 162 14.34 22.14 1.71
N GLY A 163 13.76 21.69 0.60
CA GLY A 163 13.53 22.51 -0.62
C GLY A 163 12.09 22.98 -0.87
N GLY A 164 11.10 22.55 -0.06
CA GLY A 164 9.68 22.86 -0.27
C GLY A 164 9.11 23.66 0.89
N GLY A 165 8.88 24.96 0.68
CA GLY A 165 8.53 25.95 1.69
C GLY A 165 7.46 25.54 2.70
N CYS A 166 7.84 25.54 3.97
CA CYS A 166 6.91 25.73 5.07
C CYS A 166 6.61 27.23 5.16
N ALA A 167 5.63 27.70 4.40
CA ALA A 167 4.95 28.96 4.68
C ALA A 167 3.58 28.62 5.28
N ARG A 168 3.57 28.30 6.58
CA ARG A 168 2.36 28.44 7.40
C ARG A 168 2.45 29.82 8.06
N ALA A 169 1.75 30.79 7.49
CA ALA A 169 1.40 32.04 8.17
C ALA A 169 0.10 31.80 8.98
N PRO A 170 -0.11 32.57 10.07
CA PRO A 170 -1.02 32.23 11.18
C PRO A 170 -2.50 32.17 10.80
#